data_AF-G5SVG1-F1
#
_entry.id   AF-G5SVG1-F1
#
_cell.length_a   1.000
_cell.length_b   1.000
_cell.length_c   1.000
_cell.angle_alpha   90.00
_cell.angle_beta   90.00
_cell.angle_gamma   90.00
#
_symmetry.space_group_name_H-M   'P 1'
#
loop_
_entity.id
_entity.type
_entity.pdbx_description
1 polymer ?
#
loop_
_entity_poly.entity_id
_entity_poly.type
_entity_poly.pdbx_seq_one_letter_code
_entity_poly.pdbx_strand_id
1 'polypeptide(L)' 'MAGARLQDIVLLGSAEKLDWQLTDEGLEIRFPEHKPCSCAYTFKILFDREVGKDLQSEASDEILKQGSPV' A
#
# COMPACT_ATOMS: atom_id res chain seq x y z
N MET A 1 12.93 -17.61 8.46
CA MET A 1 11.50 -17.69 8.10
C MET A 1 11.29 -16.81 6.87
N ALA A 2 10.64 -17.30 5.82
CA ALA A 2 10.37 -16.49 4.62
C ALA A 2 9.20 -15.53 4.92
N GLY A 3 9.37 -14.24 4.63
CA GLY A 3 8.31 -13.21 4.73
C GLY A 3 7.15 -13.46 3.75
N ALA A 4 6.02 -12.78 3.96
CA ALA A 4 4.86 -12.89 3.07
C ALA A 4 5.23 -12.56 1.62
N ARG A 5 4.63 -13.27 0.66
CA ARG A 5 4.88 -13.06 -0.76
C ARG A 5 3.81 -12.15 -1.33
N LEU A 6 4.23 -11.24 -2.20
CA LEU A 6 3.36 -10.41 -3.01
C LEU A 6 2.50 -11.33 -3.91
N GLN A 7 1.18 -11.16 -3.86
CA GLN A 7 0.23 -11.95 -4.63
C GLN A 7 -0.36 -11.16 -5.79
N ASP A 8 -0.76 -9.91 -5.55
CA ASP A 8 -1.33 -9.04 -6.57
C ASP A 8 -1.25 -7.56 -6.18
N ILE A 9 -1.43 -6.68 -7.17
CA ILE A 9 -1.53 -5.24 -6.99
C ILE A 9 -2.69 -4.74 -7.83
N VAL A 10 -3.65 -4.10 -7.15
CA VAL A 10 -4.82 -3.53 -7.82
C VAL A 10 -4.87 -2.02 -7.63
N LEU A 11 -5.28 -1.30 -8.66
CA LEU A 11 -5.55 0.12 -8.58
C LEU A 11 -7.00 0.35 -8.15
N LEU A 12 -7.20 1.03 -7.03
CA LEU A 12 -8.55 1.35 -6.57
C LEU A 12 -9.23 2.30 -7.56
N GLY A 13 -10.48 1.99 -7.91
CA GLY A 13 -11.26 2.75 -8.89
C GLY A 13 -10.99 2.38 -10.35
N SER A 14 -10.18 1.35 -10.62
CA SER A 14 -9.98 0.80 -11.97
C SER A 14 -10.28 -0.70 -12.00
N ALA A 15 -10.81 -1.18 -13.11
CA ALA A 15 -10.93 -2.61 -13.42
C ALA A 15 -9.76 -3.13 -14.28
N GLU A 16 -8.86 -2.24 -14.70
CA GLU A 16 -7.66 -2.56 -15.47
C GLU A 16 -6.69 -3.38 -14.61
N LYS A 17 -6.20 -4.50 -15.16
CA LYS A 17 -5.11 -5.26 -14.53
C LYS A 17 -3.79 -4.52 -14.74
N LEU A 18 -3.05 -4.34 -13.66
CA LEU A 18 -1.73 -3.72 -13.71
C LEU A 18 -0.66 -4.75 -14.09
N ASP A 19 0.28 -4.31 -14.93
CA ASP A 19 1.53 -5.02 -15.17
C ASP A 19 2.56 -4.55 -14.12
N TRP A 20 3.12 -5.50 -13.38
CA TRP A 20 4.02 -5.23 -12.26
C TRP A 20 5.08 -6.32 -12.12
N GLN A 21 6.24 -5.93 -11.60
CA GLN A 21 7.34 -6.84 -11.34
C GLN A 21 8.08 -6.43 -10.06
N LEU A 22 8.38 -7.42 -9.22
CA LEU A 22 9.31 -7.23 -8.10
C LEU A 22 10.73 -7.48 -8.60
N THR A 23 11.58 -6.45 -8.53
CA THR A 23 13.00 -6.48 -8.90
C THR A 23 13.87 -6.39 -7.65
N ASP A 24 15.20 -6.49 -7.83
CA ASP A 24 16.15 -6.33 -6.73
C ASP A 24 16.18 -4.90 -6.17
N GLU A 25 15.75 -3.89 -6.94
CA GLU A 25 15.67 -2.49 -6.49
C GLU A 25 14.33 -2.15 -5.83
N GLY A 26 13.26 -2.86 -6.18
CA GLY A 26 11.95 -2.62 -5.61
C GLY A 26 10.80 -3.11 -6.47
N LEU A 27 9.62 -2.58 -6.20
CA LEU A 27 8.40 -2.92 -6.91
C LEU A 27 8.17 -1.94 -8.06
N GLU A 28 8.24 -2.44 -9.29
CA GLU A 28 7.93 -1.68 -10.50
C GLU A 28 6.50 -1.93 -10.93
N ILE A 29 5.76 -0.85 -11.21
CA ILE A 29 4.36 -0.89 -11.63
C ILE A 29 4.25 -0.04 -12.89
N ARG A 30 3.70 -0.60 -13.97
CA ARG A 30 3.30 0.19 -15.13
C ARG A 30 1.99 0.90 -14.82
N PHE A 31 1.99 2.22 -15.03
CA PHE A 31 0.79 3.03 -14.84
C PHE A 31 -0.32 2.58 -15.80
N PRO A 32 -1.59 2.63 -15.36
CA PRO A 32 -2.70 2.26 -16.20
C PRO A 32 -2.82 3.21 -17.40
N GLU A 33 -3.42 2.72 -18.47
CA GLU A 33 -3.79 3.58 -19.61
C GLU A 33 -4.86 4.59 -19.20
N HIS A 34 -5.82 4.15 -18.36
CA HIS A 34 -6.94 4.98 -17.91
C HIS A 34 -6.78 5.38 -16.45
N LYS A 35 -6.71 6.69 -16.23
CA LYS A 35 -6.60 7.28 -14.89
C LYS A 35 -7.94 7.14 -14.16
N PRO A 36 -7.99 6.51 -12.96
CA PRO A 36 -9.23 6.34 -12.22
C PRO A 36 -9.75 7.65 -11.62
N CYS A 37 -8.86 8.63 -11.40
CA CYS A 37 -9.22 9.99 -10.98
C CYS A 37 -8.11 11.00 -11.32
N SER A 38 -8.35 12.28 -11.02
CA SER A 38 -7.40 13.39 -11.25
C SER A 38 -6.55 13.76 -10.03
N CYS A 39 -6.85 13.22 -8.84
CA CYS A 39 -6.24 13.68 -7.58
C CYS A 39 -5.02 12.85 -7.18
N ALA A 40 -5.22 11.56 -6.86
CA ALA A 40 -4.18 10.67 -6.38
C ALA A 40 -4.54 9.21 -6.66
N TYR A 41 -3.53 8.36 -6.84
CA TYR A 41 -3.74 6.93 -7.06
C TYR A 41 -3.49 6.16 -5.78
N THR A 42 -4.27 5.11 -5.59
CA THR A 42 -4.14 4.22 -4.44
C THR A 42 -4.00 2.80 -4.95
N PHE A 43 -2.82 2.23 -4.73
CA PHE A 43 -2.55 0.82 -4.98
C PHE A 43 -2.89 0.03 -3.74
N LYS A 44 -3.69 -1.02 -3.90
CA LYS A 44 -3.90 -2.04 -2.87
C LYS A 44 -3.02 -3.23 -3.21
N ILE A 45 -2.09 -3.52 -2.31
CA ILE A 45 -1.17 -4.64 -2.41
C ILE A 45 -1.74 -5.84 -1.64
N LEU A 46 -1.80 -7.00 -2.28
CA LEU A 46 -2.27 -8.25 -1.70
C LEU A 46 -1.09 -9.18 -1.44
N PHE A 47 -1.11 -9.82 -0.28
CA PHE A 47 -0.11 -10.79 0.14
C PHE A 47 -0.75 -12.17 0.33
N ASP A 48 0.05 -13.22 0.18
CA ASP A 48 -0.40 -14.60 0.37
C ASP A 48 -0.75 -14.97 1.82
N ARG A 49 -0.39 -14.11 2.77
CA ARG A 49 -0.69 -14.24 4.20
C ARG A 49 -0.66 -12.87 4.86
N GLU A 50 -1.12 -12.81 6.10
CA GLU A 50 -1.10 -11.60 6.89
C GLU A 50 0.34 -11.09 7.11
N VAL A 51 0.52 -9.79 6.89
CA VAL A 51 1.79 -9.07 7.03
C VAL A 51 1.77 -8.22 8.30
N GLY A 52 2.95 -7.99 8.89
CA GLY A 52 3.09 -7.06 10.00
C GLY A 52 2.78 -7.61 11.40
N LYS A 53 2.31 -8.85 11.55
CA LYS A 53 2.14 -9.48 12.89
C LYS A 53 3.40 -9.46 13.73
N ASP A 54 4.53 -9.66 13.06
CA ASP A 54 5.84 -9.75 13.71
C ASP A 54 6.57 -8.40 13.71
N LEU A 55 5.94 -7.32 13.22
CA LEU A 55 6.51 -5.97 13.26
C LEU A 55 6.00 -5.25 14.51
N GLN A 56 6.91 -4.64 15.26
CA GLN A 56 6.50 -3.69 16.29
C GLN A 56 5.85 -2.47 15.61
N SER A 57 4.69 -2.06 16.12
CA SER A 57 4.03 -0.83 15.68
C SER A 57 4.97 0.36 15.95
N GLU A 58 5.21 1.17 14.92
CA GLU A 58 5.93 2.45 15.08
C GLU A 58 5.01 3.60 15.50
N ALA A 59 3.68 3.37 15.55
CA ALA A 59 2.75 4.36 16.07
C ALA A 59 2.96 4.50 17.58
N SER A 60 3.33 5.70 18.02
CA SER A 60 3.39 6.05 19.43
C SER A 60 1.99 6.34 19.98
N ASP A 61 1.64 5.77 21.13
CA ASP A 61 0.39 6.06 21.86
C ASP A 61 0.44 7.44 22.56
N GLU A 62 1.07 8.43 21.93
CA GLU A 62 1.10 9.78 22.48
C GLU A 62 -0.28 10.43 22.35
N ILE A 63 -0.86 10.78 23.49
CA ILE A 63 -2.10 11.55 23.56
C ILE A 63 -1.83 12.93 22.95
N LEU A 64 -2.31 13.16 21.74
CA LEU A 64 -2.31 14.47 21.11
C LEU A 64 -3.08 15.43 22.02
N LYS A 65 -2.36 16.34 22.70
CA LYS A 65 -2.99 17.42 23.47
C LYS A 65 -3.80 18.27 22.49
N GLN A 66 -5.12 18.10 22.51
CA GLN A 66 -6.03 18.98 21.80
C GLN A 66 -5.81 20.39 22.35
N GLY A 67 -5.47 21.33 21.47
CA GLY A 67 -5.26 22.72 21.84
C GLY A 67 -6.50 23.27 22.54
N SER A 68 -6.29 24.00 23.65
CA SER A 68 -7.38 24.69 24.35
C SER A 68 -8.22 25.50 23.36
N PRO A 69 -9.57 25.48 23.47
CA PRO A 69 -10.40 26.40 22.71
C PRO A 69 -10.01 27.82 23.13
N VAL A 70 -9.63 28.64 22.15
CA VAL A 70 -9.44 30.08 22.29
C VAL A 70 -10.77 30.82 22.35
#